data_AF-A0A9E5YNB3-F1
#
_entry.id   AF-A0A9E5YNB3-F1
#
_cell.length_a   1.000
_cell.length_b   1.000
_cell.length_c   1.000
_cell.angle_alpha   90.00
_cell.angle_beta   90.00
_cell.angle_gamma   90.00
#
_symmetry.space_group_name_H-M   'P 1'
#
loop_
_entity.id
_entity.type
_entity.pdbx_description
1 polymer ?
#
loop_
_entity_poly.entity_id
_entity_poly.type
_entity_poly.pdbx_seq_one_letter_code
_entity_poly.pdbx_strand_id
1 'polypeptide(L)'
;MKKEFITTFIIILSIVFALKMLYSEEKMESQNYYIQALKESFDGNQVDLGFPEPPDDVYFFPIDVNVRGYAFLDTVLINQWQIPEDILLNMSDEGLMVTCLNLPYFHAKSNLPSSTLFPIKDKLQFAINNFNGLQELLKRENIHKKLKQLYITPEFRLGEHGLTPGQRSRHYKVRISYLAKLLAYKEILIRYSEEELLEIFDRTSARYWSPDEIITSGDGNCLAGRIMYLLNYKPFLDYMKKRSILDSHIFTIDFYKYLSSFEYMEIQDNLSEVVSKRRKK
;
A
#
# COMPACT_ATOMS: atom_id res chain seq x y z
N MET A 1 -8.68 -19.72 56.16
CA MET A 1 -9.43 -18.67 55.45
C MET A 1 -8.66 -17.36 55.22
N LYS A 2 -8.40 -16.46 56.20
CA LYS A 2 -7.75 -15.16 55.88
C LYS A 2 -6.33 -15.28 55.29
N LYS A 3 -5.52 -16.22 55.77
CA LYS A 3 -4.13 -16.41 55.32
C LYS A 3 -4.04 -16.98 53.90
N GLU A 4 -4.89 -17.96 53.58
CA GLU A 4 -4.95 -18.55 52.23
C GLU A 4 -5.43 -17.55 51.19
N PHE A 5 -6.43 -16.73 51.53
CA PHE A 5 -6.91 -15.67 50.64
C PHE A 5 -5.83 -14.63 50.31
N ILE A 6 -5.04 -14.22 51.32
CA ILE A 6 -3.93 -13.27 51.12
C ILE A 6 -2.86 -13.89 50.21
N THR A 7 -2.49 -15.16 50.42
CA THR A 7 -1.50 -15.84 49.57
C THR A 7 -1.97 -15.95 48.11
N THR A 8 -3.23 -16.36 47.89
CA THR A 8 -3.80 -16.44 46.53
C THR A 8 -3.84 -15.07 45.85
N PHE A 9 -4.21 -14.01 46.58
CA PHE A 9 -4.24 -12.66 46.04
C PHE A 9 -2.85 -12.16 45.62
N ILE A 10 -1.81 -12.42 46.42
CA ILE A 10 -0.42 -12.04 46.10
C ILE A 10 0.09 -12.78 44.86
N ILE A 11 -0.26 -14.07 44.70
CA ILE A 11 0.11 -14.87 43.53
C ILE A 11 -0.55 -14.29 42.27
N ILE A 12 -1.85 -13.99 42.32
CA ILE A 12 -2.57 -13.40 41.18
C ILE A 12 -1.95 -12.04 40.81
N LEU A 13 -1.66 -11.19 41.80
CA LEU A 13 -1.07 -9.87 41.55
C LEU A 13 0.31 -9.98 40.90
N SER A 14 1.13 -10.92 41.37
CA SER A 14 2.46 -11.20 40.80
C SER A 14 2.39 -11.69 39.37
N ILE A 15 1.42 -12.57 39.05
CA ILE A 15 1.19 -13.06 37.68
C ILE A 15 0.73 -11.91 36.77
N VAL A 16 -0.21 -11.08 37.21
CA VAL A 16 -0.68 -9.92 36.43
C VAL A 16 0.46 -8.94 36.19
N PHE A 17 1.32 -8.70 37.18
CA PHE A 17 2.48 -7.84 37.02
C PHE A 17 3.51 -8.43 36.04
N ALA A 18 3.82 -9.73 36.15
CA ALA A 18 4.73 -10.41 35.23
C ALA A 18 4.21 -10.40 33.78
N LEU A 19 2.91 -10.65 33.57
CA LEU A 19 2.28 -10.55 32.26
C LEU A 19 2.34 -9.12 31.70
N LYS A 20 2.17 -8.10 32.54
CA LYS A 20 2.28 -6.70 32.12
C LYS A 20 3.70 -6.31 31.73
N MET A 21 4.71 -6.85 32.42
CA MET A 21 6.13 -6.65 32.08
C MET A 21 6.49 -7.36 30.77
N LEU A 22 6.10 -8.63 30.59
CA LEU A 22 6.30 -9.37 29.34
C LEU A 22 5.65 -8.67 28.14
N TYR A 23 4.41 -8.20 28.31
CA TYR A 23 3.72 -7.42 27.27
C TYR A 23 4.41 -6.08 26.97
N SER A 24 5.09 -5.48 27.96
CA SER A 24 5.87 -4.25 27.76
C SER A 24 7.19 -4.52 27.02
N GLU A 25 7.85 -5.65 27.27
CA GLU A 25 9.09 -6.03 26.59
C GLU A 25 8.86 -6.35 25.11
N GLU A 26 7.87 -7.18 24.77
CA GLU A 26 7.50 -7.45 23.37
C GLU A 26 7.15 -6.16 22.61
N LYS A 27 6.50 -5.22 23.30
CA LYS A 27 6.14 -3.90 22.76
C LYS A 27 7.37 -3.01 22.52
N MET A 28 8.39 -3.06 23.38
CA MET A 28 9.65 -2.34 23.19
C MET A 28 10.50 -2.94 22.06
N GLU A 29 10.53 -4.27 21.93
CA GLU A 29 11.24 -4.94 20.83
C GLU A 29 10.61 -4.61 19.46
N SER A 30 9.28 -4.66 19.36
CA SER A 30 8.55 -4.24 18.15
C SER A 30 8.82 -2.77 17.78
N GLN A 31 8.91 -1.88 18.78
CA GLN A 31 9.26 -0.47 18.57
C GLN A 31 10.68 -0.27 18.05
N ASN A 32 11.68 -0.95 18.64
CA ASN A 32 13.07 -0.83 18.19
C ASN A 32 13.24 -1.32 16.75
N TYR A 33 12.55 -2.40 16.40
CA TYR A 33 12.54 -2.93 15.06
C TYR A 33 11.83 -2.01 14.05
N TYR A 34 10.73 -1.33 14.44
CA TYR A 34 10.10 -0.28 13.63
C TYR A 34 11.03 0.91 13.36
N ILE A 35 11.75 1.38 14.39
CA ILE A 35 12.68 2.50 14.26
C ILE A 35 13.85 2.12 13.34
N GLN A 36 14.37 0.89 13.48
CA GLN A 36 15.41 0.39 12.59
C GLN A 36 14.91 0.25 11.15
N ALA A 37 13.71 -0.28 10.95
CA ALA A 37 13.05 -0.34 9.65
C ALA A 37 12.88 1.03 8.99
N LEU A 38 12.48 2.05 9.75
CA LEU A 38 12.41 3.42 9.28
C LEU A 38 13.81 3.93 8.90
N LYS A 39 14.81 3.75 9.76
CA LYS A 39 16.19 4.15 9.45
C LYS A 39 16.72 3.49 8.17
N GLU A 40 16.49 2.19 7.99
CA GLU A 40 16.89 1.44 6.79
C GLU A 40 16.11 1.85 5.53
N SER A 41 14.82 2.23 5.69
CA SER A 41 13.98 2.67 4.57
C SER A 41 14.31 4.09 4.10
N PHE A 42 14.97 4.87 4.96
CA PHE A 42 15.14 6.31 4.82
C PHE A 42 16.58 6.78 5.03
N ASP A 43 17.57 5.91 4.83
CA ASP A 43 18.98 6.26 5.01
C ASP A 43 19.46 7.23 3.91
N GLY A 44 19.09 8.50 4.08
CA GLY A 44 19.64 9.72 3.47
C GLY A 44 19.50 9.90 1.97
N ASN A 45 19.22 8.84 1.21
CA ASN A 45 19.30 8.88 -0.24
C ASN A 45 17.92 9.09 -0.83
N GLN A 46 17.82 10.19 -1.58
CA GLN A 46 16.69 10.52 -2.44
C GLN A 46 16.17 9.25 -3.12
N VAL A 47 14.85 9.10 -3.07
CA VAL A 47 14.20 8.05 -3.83
C VAL A 47 14.04 8.57 -5.25
N ASP A 48 15.05 8.32 -6.08
CA ASP A 48 14.90 8.37 -7.52
C ASP A 48 13.80 7.36 -7.89
N LEU A 49 12.68 7.80 -8.46
CA LEU A 49 11.58 6.91 -8.85
C LEU A 49 11.80 6.26 -10.23
N GLY A 50 13.01 6.35 -10.79
CA GLY A 50 13.26 6.03 -12.20
C GLY A 50 12.77 7.14 -13.12
N PHE A 51 12.54 8.35 -12.59
CA PHE A 51 12.46 9.53 -13.44
C PHE A 51 13.91 9.89 -13.77
N PRO A 52 14.29 10.05 -15.05
CA PRO A 52 15.66 10.37 -15.43
C PRO A 52 16.22 11.59 -14.67
N GLU A 53 15.34 12.47 -14.19
CA GLU A 53 15.60 13.51 -13.21
C GLU A 53 14.37 13.60 -12.27
N PRO A 54 14.48 13.34 -10.94
CA PRO A 54 13.35 13.56 -10.03
C PRO A 54 12.96 15.04 -10.04
N PRO A 55 11.66 15.39 -9.90
CA PRO A 55 11.24 16.79 -9.87
C PRO A 55 11.94 17.56 -8.75
N ASP A 56 12.34 18.81 -9.02
CA ASP A 56 13.07 19.65 -8.07
C ASP A 56 12.25 20.03 -6.82
N ASP A 57 10.93 19.84 -6.87
CA ASP A 57 9.95 20.25 -5.85
C ASP A 57 9.38 19.08 -5.03
N VAL A 58 10.05 17.92 -5.03
CA VAL A 58 9.70 16.79 -4.15
C VAL A 58 9.89 17.18 -2.70
N TYR A 59 8.86 16.96 -1.87
CA TYR A 59 8.92 17.25 -0.44
C TYR A 59 9.63 16.12 0.31
N PHE A 60 10.62 16.51 1.11
CA PHE A 60 11.36 15.60 1.97
C PHE A 60 10.74 15.61 3.36
N PHE A 61 10.16 14.48 3.75
CA PHE A 61 9.54 14.34 5.06
C PHE A 61 10.61 14.46 6.17
N PRO A 62 10.37 15.24 7.22
CA PRO A 62 11.24 15.25 8.37
C PRO A 62 11.18 13.87 9.06
N ILE A 63 12.34 13.24 9.23
CA ILE A 63 12.45 11.94 9.89
C ILE A 63 13.09 12.13 11.24
N ASP A 64 12.26 12.20 12.27
CA ASP A 64 12.78 12.20 13.63
C ASP A 64 13.06 10.77 14.10
N VAL A 65 14.33 10.38 13.95
CA VAL A 65 14.88 9.08 14.35
C VAL A 65 14.96 8.89 15.88
N ASN A 66 14.71 9.93 16.68
CA ASN A 66 14.87 9.90 18.14
C ASN A 66 13.56 9.67 18.90
N VAL A 67 12.42 9.58 18.23
CA VAL A 67 11.15 9.46 18.93
C VAL A 67 10.83 8.00 19.21
N ARG A 68 11.33 7.56 20.37
CA ARG A 68 10.84 6.37 21.07
C ARG A 68 9.35 6.58 21.36
N GLY A 69 8.45 5.99 20.57
CA GLY A 69 7.01 6.01 20.90
C GLY A 69 6.01 5.92 19.75
N TYR A 70 6.43 6.04 18.49
CA TYR A 70 5.51 6.15 17.35
C TYR A 70 4.70 4.90 16.99
N ALA A 71 4.97 3.76 17.61
CA ALA A 71 4.14 2.58 17.42
C ALA A 71 2.66 2.78 17.83
N PHE A 72 2.29 3.87 18.50
CA PHE A 72 0.98 3.97 19.13
C PHE A 72 -0.04 4.95 18.56
N LEU A 73 0.28 5.83 17.61
CA LEU A 73 -0.73 6.72 17.03
C LEU A 73 -0.44 7.02 15.56
N ASP A 74 -1.03 6.23 14.65
CA ASP A 74 -0.98 6.46 13.19
C ASP A 74 -1.37 7.92 12.83
N THR A 75 -2.25 8.55 13.62
CA THR A 75 -2.64 9.97 13.48
C THR A 75 -1.53 10.95 13.86
N VAL A 76 -0.71 10.66 14.88
CA VAL A 76 0.39 11.55 15.27
C VAL A 76 1.48 11.54 14.21
N LEU A 77 1.81 10.35 13.69
CA LEU A 77 2.77 10.19 12.63
C LEU A 77 2.36 10.92 11.35
N ILE A 78 1.11 10.72 10.90
CA ILE A 78 0.65 11.36 9.67
C ILE A 78 0.57 12.88 9.81
N ASN A 79 0.29 13.40 11.01
CA ASN A 79 0.30 14.83 11.29
C ASN A 79 1.71 15.44 11.22
N GLN A 80 2.76 14.69 11.52
CA GLN A 80 4.14 15.15 11.39
C GLN A 80 4.64 15.13 9.94
N TRP A 81 4.00 14.30 9.11
CA TRP A 81 4.33 14.19 7.69
C TRP A 81 3.48 15.09 6.81
N GLN A 82 2.67 16.00 7.35
CA GLN A 82 1.97 16.97 6.52
C GLN A 82 2.96 17.81 5.71
N ILE A 83 2.59 18.12 4.46
CA ILE A 83 3.35 19.04 3.62
C ILE A 83 2.92 20.47 4.02
N PRO A 84 3.84 21.41 4.29
CA PRO A 84 3.48 22.81 4.50
C PRO A 84 2.61 23.33 3.33
N GLU A 85 1.54 24.06 3.65
CA GLU A 85 0.51 24.44 2.66
C GLU A 85 1.08 25.28 1.51
N ASP A 86 2.01 26.17 1.82
CA ASP A 86 2.75 26.99 0.86
C ASP A 86 3.60 26.15 -0.09
N ILE A 87 4.20 25.05 0.39
CA ILE A 87 4.92 24.10 -0.46
C ILE A 87 3.91 23.32 -1.31
N LEU A 88 2.91 22.71 -0.68
CA LEU A 88 1.93 21.81 -1.31
C LEU A 88 1.22 22.44 -2.53
N LEU A 89 0.80 23.71 -2.40
CA LEU A 89 0.10 24.42 -3.47
C LEU A 89 1.00 24.72 -4.68
N ASN A 90 2.31 24.85 -4.46
CA ASN A 90 3.28 25.18 -5.51
C ASN A 90 3.93 23.94 -6.14
N MET A 91 3.63 22.74 -5.64
CA MET A 91 4.15 21.50 -6.22
C MET A 91 3.52 21.20 -7.58
N SER A 92 4.36 20.81 -8.51
CA SER A 92 4.04 20.12 -9.75
C SER A 92 3.30 18.82 -9.45
N ASP A 93 2.52 18.34 -10.43
CA ASP A 93 1.82 17.07 -10.31
C ASP A 93 2.81 15.90 -10.11
N GLU A 94 3.95 15.95 -10.79
CA GLU A 94 5.04 14.99 -10.65
C GLU A 94 5.62 15.02 -9.24
N GLY A 95 6.02 16.19 -8.74
CA GLY A 95 6.60 16.35 -7.40
C GLY A 95 5.63 15.89 -6.31
N LEU A 96 4.35 16.23 -6.44
CA LEU A 96 3.31 15.81 -5.50
C LEU A 96 3.07 14.30 -5.55
N MET A 97 3.02 13.71 -6.75
CA MET A 97 2.90 12.25 -6.92
C MET A 97 4.09 11.52 -6.30
N VAL A 98 5.32 11.97 -6.58
CA VAL A 98 6.54 11.40 -6.03
C VAL A 98 6.54 11.48 -4.50
N THR A 99 6.17 12.63 -3.97
CA THR A 99 6.05 12.86 -2.52
C THR A 99 5.06 11.92 -1.88
N CYS A 100 3.87 11.74 -2.47
CA CYS A 100 2.87 10.81 -1.95
C CYS A 100 3.35 9.35 -1.96
N LEU A 101 4.05 8.93 -3.02
CA LEU A 101 4.65 7.58 -3.13
C LEU A 101 5.78 7.36 -2.12
N ASN A 102 6.44 8.43 -1.70
CA ASN A 102 7.50 8.43 -0.68
C ASN A 102 6.98 8.62 0.75
N LEU A 103 5.66 8.69 0.97
CA LEU A 103 5.09 8.87 2.31
C LEU A 103 5.56 7.75 3.26
N PRO A 104 6.25 8.08 4.38
CA PRO A 104 6.83 7.08 5.26
C PRO A 104 5.85 6.09 5.86
N TYR A 105 4.60 6.52 6.04
CA TYR A 105 3.50 5.70 6.53
C TYR A 105 3.38 4.33 5.82
N PHE A 106 3.58 4.30 4.50
CA PHE A 106 3.41 3.07 3.71
C PHE A 106 4.64 2.17 3.70
N HIS A 107 5.83 2.72 3.96
CA HIS A 107 7.11 1.97 3.97
C HIS A 107 7.44 1.42 5.36
N ALA A 108 7.04 2.12 6.42
CA ALA A 108 7.44 1.79 7.79
C ALA A 108 6.86 0.45 8.31
N LYS A 109 5.70 0.01 7.79
CA LYS A 109 5.00 -1.20 8.28
C LYS A 109 5.39 -2.48 7.55
N SER A 110 6.12 -2.45 6.44
CA SER A 110 6.52 -3.68 5.72
C SER A 110 7.57 -4.49 6.47
N ASN A 111 8.24 -3.87 7.44
CA ASN A 111 9.22 -4.56 8.25
C ASN A 111 8.58 -5.11 9.52
N LEU A 112 7.56 -4.49 10.12
CA LEU A 112 6.95 -4.95 11.38
C LEU A 112 6.29 -6.34 11.30
N PRO A 113 6.40 -7.19 12.35
CA PRO A 113 5.69 -8.45 12.40
C PRO A 113 4.18 -8.21 12.39
N SER A 114 3.46 -8.97 11.56
CA SER A 114 2.01 -8.84 11.29
C SER A 114 1.10 -8.90 12.51
N SER A 115 1.62 -9.27 13.68
CA SER A 115 0.89 -9.44 14.93
C SER A 115 0.85 -8.23 15.85
N THR A 116 1.68 -7.19 15.66
CA THR A 116 1.95 -6.24 16.76
C THR A 116 1.23 -4.91 16.73
N LEU A 117 0.52 -4.48 15.68
CA LEU A 117 -0.19 -3.20 15.71
C LEU A 117 -1.51 -3.27 14.97
N PHE A 118 -2.53 -2.70 15.62
CA PHE A 118 -3.93 -2.63 15.20
C PHE A 118 -4.10 -2.64 13.67
N PRO A 119 -4.94 -3.53 13.13
CA PRO A 119 -5.28 -3.51 11.72
C PRO A 119 -6.10 -2.24 11.50
N ILE A 120 -5.47 -1.13 11.12
CA ILE A 120 -6.16 -0.16 10.29
C ILE A 120 -6.53 -0.95 9.04
N LYS A 121 -7.77 -1.46 9.03
CA LYS A 121 -8.34 -2.23 7.93
C LYS A 121 -8.29 -1.43 6.63
N ASP A 122 -8.13 -0.10 6.73
CA ASP A 122 -8.02 0.79 5.58
C ASP A 122 -6.90 1.84 5.65
N LYS A 123 -5.66 1.39 5.43
CA LYS A 123 -4.47 2.25 5.47
C LYS A 123 -4.48 3.33 4.37
N LEU A 124 -5.00 3.01 3.18
CA LEU A 124 -5.07 3.97 2.09
C LEU A 124 -6.14 5.02 2.38
N GLN A 125 -7.36 4.63 2.75
CA GLN A 125 -8.41 5.59 3.07
C GLN A 125 -8.05 6.41 4.31
N PHE A 126 -7.40 5.80 5.32
CA PHE A 126 -6.87 6.55 6.44
C PHE A 126 -5.88 7.62 5.98
N ALA A 127 -4.93 7.27 5.11
CA ALA A 127 -3.97 8.24 4.60
C ALA A 127 -4.65 9.33 3.75
N ILE A 128 -5.59 8.97 2.86
CA ILE A 128 -6.38 9.93 2.09
C ILE A 128 -7.14 10.89 3.02
N ASN A 129 -7.70 10.39 4.12
CA ASN A 129 -8.48 11.22 5.04
C ASN A 129 -7.63 12.12 5.93
N ASN A 130 -6.35 11.78 6.14
CA ASN A 130 -5.52 12.45 7.17
C ASN A 130 -4.22 13.05 6.64
N PHE A 131 -3.84 12.83 5.38
CA PHE A 131 -2.63 13.41 4.77
C PHE A 131 -2.99 14.38 3.65
N ASN A 132 -2.64 15.65 3.83
CA ASN A 132 -2.96 16.71 2.88
C ASN A 132 -2.39 16.50 1.47
N GLY A 133 -1.21 15.88 1.35
CA GLY A 133 -0.62 15.55 0.05
C GLY A 133 -1.50 14.65 -0.80
N LEU A 134 -2.06 13.58 -0.20
CA LEU A 134 -2.98 12.67 -0.93
C LEU A 134 -4.31 13.32 -1.25
N GLN A 135 -4.82 14.18 -0.35
CA GLN A 135 -6.05 14.93 -0.61
C GLN A 135 -5.87 15.87 -1.80
N GLU A 136 -4.74 16.54 -1.88
CA GLU A 136 -4.42 17.43 -2.99
C GLU A 136 -4.16 16.64 -4.28
N LEU A 137 -3.43 15.53 -4.18
CA LEU A 137 -3.15 14.63 -5.31
C LEU A 137 -4.44 14.20 -6.03
N LEU A 138 -5.49 13.86 -5.27
CA LEU A 138 -6.78 13.41 -5.83
C LEU A 138 -7.59 14.51 -6.50
N LYS A 139 -7.30 15.79 -6.21
CA LYS A 139 -7.92 16.94 -6.87
C LYS A 139 -7.27 17.26 -8.20
N ARG A 140 -5.99 16.90 -8.40
CA ARG A 140 -5.27 17.17 -9.65
C ARG A 140 -5.95 16.49 -10.83
N GLU A 141 -6.14 17.24 -11.90
CA GLU A 141 -6.89 16.79 -13.09
C GLU A 141 -6.19 15.61 -13.78
N ASN A 142 -4.88 15.75 -14.01
CA ASN A 142 -4.08 14.82 -14.82
C ASN A 142 -3.43 13.69 -14.02
N ILE A 143 -3.75 13.53 -12.73
CA ILE A 143 -3.04 12.57 -11.89
C ILE A 143 -3.19 11.12 -12.34
N HIS A 144 -4.38 10.75 -12.81
CA HIS A 144 -4.66 9.41 -13.34
C HIS A 144 -3.67 9.06 -14.46
N LYS A 145 -3.45 9.95 -15.43
CA LYS A 145 -2.49 9.72 -16.52
C LYS A 145 -1.07 9.51 -16.01
N LYS A 146 -0.62 10.32 -15.04
CA LYS A 146 0.74 10.21 -14.48
C LYS A 146 0.93 8.93 -13.67
N LEU A 147 -0.06 8.54 -12.86
CA LEU A 147 -0.04 7.28 -12.13
C LEU A 147 -0.03 6.07 -13.07
N LYS A 148 -0.84 6.10 -14.13
CA LYS A 148 -0.82 5.07 -15.18
C LYS A 148 0.56 4.99 -15.83
N GLN A 149 1.08 6.12 -16.33
CA GLN A 149 2.39 6.18 -16.99
C GLN A 149 3.49 5.59 -16.11
N LEU A 150 3.50 5.94 -14.83
CA LEU A 150 4.45 5.40 -13.87
C LEU A 150 4.29 3.88 -13.70
N TYR A 151 3.05 3.39 -13.57
CA TYR A 151 2.77 1.98 -13.36
C TYR A 151 3.06 1.08 -14.56
N ILE A 152 2.85 1.56 -15.79
CA ILE A 152 3.08 0.77 -17.00
C ILE A 152 4.54 0.73 -17.45
N THR A 153 5.38 1.61 -16.91
CA THR A 153 6.81 1.71 -17.28
C THR A 153 7.54 0.43 -16.86
N PRO A 154 8.07 -0.37 -17.83
CA PRO A 154 8.70 -1.67 -17.56
C PRO A 154 9.92 -1.57 -16.64
N GLU A 155 10.71 -0.50 -16.81
CA GLU A 155 11.91 -0.18 -16.06
C GLU A 155 11.60 0.68 -14.83
N PHE A 156 10.40 0.58 -14.25
CA PHE A 156 10.16 1.13 -12.91
C PHE A 156 11.05 0.37 -11.91
N ARG A 157 12.34 0.67 -11.93
CA ARG A 157 13.35 0.28 -10.98
C ARG A 157 13.53 1.52 -10.16
N LEU A 158 12.91 1.49 -9.00
CA LEU A 158 13.10 2.52 -8.01
C LEU A 158 14.60 2.61 -7.73
N GLY A 159 15.12 3.83 -7.70
CA GLY A 159 16.49 4.14 -7.32
C GLY A 159 16.82 3.47 -5.99
N GLU A 160 17.88 2.68 -6.05
CA GLU A 160 18.26 1.70 -5.04
C GLU A 160 19.74 1.84 -4.67
N HIS A 161 20.25 3.07 -4.71
CA HIS A 161 21.61 3.37 -4.30
C HIS A 161 21.78 3.07 -2.81
N GLY A 162 22.64 2.09 -2.51
CA GLY A 162 22.97 1.68 -1.14
C GLY A 162 22.18 0.48 -0.60
N LEU A 163 21.19 -0.05 -1.32
CA LEU A 163 20.40 -1.19 -0.85
C LEU A 163 20.98 -2.55 -1.29
N THR A 164 20.89 -3.57 -0.43
CA THR A 164 21.19 -4.96 -0.83
C THR A 164 20.14 -5.48 -1.81
N PRO A 165 20.45 -6.42 -2.73
CA PRO A 165 19.49 -6.96 -3.68
C PRO A 165 18.17 -7.48 -3.05
N GLY A 166 18.21 -8.01 -1.82
CA GLY A 166 17.02 -8.43 -1.09
C GLY A 166 16.15 -7.26 -0.59
N GLN A 167 16.77 -6.18 -0.10
CA GLN A 167 16.07 -4.96 0.33
C GLN A 167 15.43 -4.25 -0.86
N ARG A 168 16.17 -4.11 -1.96
CA ARG A 168 15.69 -3.60 -3.26
C ARG A 168 14.37 -4.23 -3.67
N SER A 169 14.37 -5.57 -3.77
CA SER A 169 13.19 -6.35 -4.11
C SER A 169 12.01 -6.10 -3.16
N ARG A 170 12.26 -5.92 -1.86
CA ARG A 170 11.20 -5.65 -0.86
C ARG A 170 10.61 -4.24 -1.01
N HIS A 171 11.46 -3.21 -1.09
CA HIS A 171 11.00 -1.81 -1.24
C HIS A 171 10.24 -1.61 -2.54
N TYR A 172 10.73 -2.20 -3.63
CA TYR A 172 10.05 -2.25 -4.91
C TYR A 172 8.65 -2.86 -4.79
N LYS A 173 8.52 -4.03 -4.15
CA LYS A 173 7.22 -4.71 -3.94
C LYS A 173 6.22 -3.88 -3.14
N VAL A 174 6.66 -3.20 -2.09
CA VAL A 174 5.79 -2.34 -1.26
C VAL A 174 5.28 -1.15 -2.07
N ARG A 175 6.16 -0.50 -2.84
CA ARG A 175 5.81 0.67 -3.66
C ARG A 175 4.89 0.31 -4.81
N ILE A 176 5.16 -0.77 -5.53
CA ILE A 176 4.28 -1.21 -6.63
C ILE A 176 2.91 -1.65 -6.10
N SER A 177 2.86 -2.31 -4.93
CA SER A 177 1.61 -2.59 -4.20
C SER A 177 0.86 -1.30 -3.84
N TYR A 178 1.56 -0.30 -3.31
CA TYR A 178 0.95 0.98 -2.97
C TYR A 178 0.42 1.72 -4.21
N LEU A 179 1.19 1.77 -5.29
CA LEU A 179 0.77 2.34 -6.56
C LEU A 179 -0.46 1.60 -7.14
N ALA A 180 -0.49 0.27 -7.06
CA ALA A 180 -1.65 -0.53 -7.45
C ALA A 180 -2.91 -0.18 -6.63
N LYS A 181 -2.76 0.08 -5.31
CA LYS A 181 -3.88 0.54 -4.47
C LYS A 181 -4.38 1.92 -4.87
N LEU A 182 -3.48 2.86 -5.16
CA LEU A 182 -3.83 4.19 -5.65
C LEU A 182 -4.58 4.11 -6.98
N LEU A 183 -4.06 3.34 -7.93
CA LEU A 183 -4.73 3.09 -9.21
C LEU A 183 -6.11 2.46 -9.04
N ALA A 184 -6.24 1.54 -8.09
CA ALA A 184 -7.50 0.87 -7.82
C ALA A 184 -8.52 1.79 -7.13
N TYR A 185 -8.10 2.93 -6.56
CA TYR A 185 -8.99 3.85 -5.85
C TYR A 185 -10.06 4.38 -6.79
N LYS A 186 -11.33 4.34 -6.38
CA LYS A 186 -12.48 4.54 -7.27
C LYS A 186 -12.38 5.87 -8.02
N GLU A 187 -12.04 6.94 -7.31
CA GLU A 187 -11.96 8.31 -7.78
C GLU A 187 -10.87 8.52 -8.83
N ILE A 188 -9.85 7.65 -8.86
CA ILE A 188 -8.81 7.60 -9.90
C ILE A 188 -9.24 6.66 -11.02
N LEU A 189 -9.65 5.44 -10.68
CA LEU A 189 -9.87 4.35 -11.64
C LEU A 189 -10.97 4.68 -12.66
N ILE A 190 -12.04 5.36 -12.25
CA ILE A 190 -13.14 5.73 -13.16
C ILE A 190 -12.77 6.82 -14.17
N ARG A 191 -11.57 7.42 -14.06
CA ARG A 191 -11.11 8.48 -14.98
C ARG A 191 -10.43 7.93 -16.23
N TYR A 192 -10.12 6.63 -16.27
CA TYR A 192 -9.47 6.00 -17.41
C TYR A 192 -10.47 5.62 -18.51
N SER A 193 -10.03 5.71 -19.77
CA SER A 193 -10.77 5.12 -20.90
C SER A 193 -10.73 3.59 -20.88
N GLU A 194 -11.59 2.93 -21.68
CA GLU A 194 -11.54 1.48 -21.84
C GLU A 194 -10.15 1.00 -22.30
N GLU A 195 -9.54 1.68 -23.26
CA GLU A 195 -8.20 1.35 -23.77
C GLU A 195 -7.14 1.49 -22.68
N GLU A 196 -7.22 2.53 -21.86
CA GLU A 196 -6.29 2.75 -20.76
C GLU A 196 -6.46 1.70 -19.65
N LEU A 197 -7.70 1.32 -19.33
CA LEU A 197 -8.00 0.25 -18.37
C LEU A 197 -7.43 -1.09 -18.84
N LEU A 198 -7.57 -1.42 -20.14
CA LEU A 198 -7.00 -2.63 -20.73
C LEU A 198 -5.47 -2.63 -20.67
N GLU A 199 -4.83 -1.49 -20.93
CA GLU A 199 -3.37 -1.37 -20.82
C GLU A 199 -2.88 -1.56 -19.38
N ILE A 200 -3.56 -0.97 -18.40
CA ILE A 200 -3.28 -1.17 -16.98
C ILE A 200 -3.45 -2.65 -16.62
N PHE A 201 -4.55 -3.27 -17.06
CA PHE A 201 -4.83 -4.69 -16.80
C PHE A 201 -3.69 -5.58 -17.31
N ASP A 202 -3.27 -5.43 -18.56
CA ASP A 202 -2.18 -6.22 -19.13
C ASP A 202 -0.88 -6.09 -18.33
N ARG A 203 -0.56 -4.87 -17.88
CA ARG A 203 0.62 -4.62 -17.05
C ARG A 203 0.47 -5.22 -15.66
N THR A 204 -0.72 -5.17 -15.06
CA THR A 204 -1.02 -5.88 -13.81
C THR A 204 -0.85 -7.38 -13.99
N SER A 205 -1.38 -7.97 -15.06
CA SER A 205 -1.24 -9.40 -15.36
C SER A 205 0.22 -9.81 -15.47
N ALA A 206 1.00 -9.07 -16.25
CA ALA A 206 2.41 -9.35 -16.45
C ALA A 206 3.23 -9.28 -15.16
N ARG A 207 2.95 -8.30 -14.28
CA ARG A 207 3.68 -8.07 -13.02
C ARG A 207 3.29 -9.04 -11.89
N TYR A 208 2.01 -9.41 -11.78
CA TYR A 208 1.49 -10.14 -10.62
C TYR A 208 1.25 -11.63 -10.91
N TRP A 209 1.16 -12.03 -12.17
CA TRP A 209 0.79 -13.40 -12.58
C TRP A 209 1.86 -14.07 -13.45
N SER A 210 3.07 -13.51 -13.53
CA SER A 210 4.22 -14.22 -14.10
C SER A 210 4.62 -15.38 -13.16
N PRO A 211 4.85 -16.61 -13.68
CA PRO A 211 5.35 -17.75 -12.89
C PRO A 211 6.67 -17.44 -12.16
N ASP A 212 7.44 -16.50 -12.67
CA ASP A 212 8.79 -16.16 -12.19
C ASP A 212 8.80 -15.01 -11.18
N GLU A 213 7.73 -14.22 -11.08
CA GLU A 213 7.63 -13.08 -10.15
C GLU A 213 6.65 -13.38 -9.00
N ILE A 214 7.21 -13.73 -7.84
CA ILE A 214 6.47 -13.91 -6.58
C ILE A 214 6.06 -12.53 -6.04
N ILE A 215 5.15 -11.85 -6.74
CA ILE A 215 4.36 -10.75 -6.20
C ILE A 215 2.91 -11.22 -6.19
N THR A 216 2.60 -12.23 -5.39
CA THR A 216 1.22 -12.62 -5.11
C THR A 216 0.61 -11.65 -4.09
N SER A 217 0.39 -10.41 -4.50
CA SER A 217 -0.28 -9.44 -3.64
C SER A 217 -1.76 -9.38 -3.98
N GLY A 218 -2.63 -9.40 -2.96
CA GLY A 218 -4.06 -9.17 -3.12
C GLY A 218 -4.39 -7.82 -3.78
N ASP A 219 -3.43 -6.89 -3.83
CA ASP A 219 -3.61 -5.55 -4.39
C ASP A 219 -3.67 -5.56 -5.92
N GLY A 220 -2.86 -6.39 -6.59
CA GLY A 220 -2.92 -6.59 -8.04
C GLY A 220 -4.26 -7.21 -8.46
N ASN A 221 -4.73 -8.22 -7.71
CA ASN A 221 -6.05 -8.82 -7.94
C ASN A 221 -7.18 -7.80 -7.71
N CYS A 222 -7.10 -6.98 -6.66
CA CYS A 222 -8.05 -5.88 -6.44
C CYS A 222 -8.16 -4.94 -7.65
N LEU A 223 -7.01 -4.47 -8.16
CA LEU A 223 -6.97 -3.60 -9.33
C LEU A 223 -7.58 -4.29 -10.55
N ALA A 224 -7.15 -5.51 -10.86
CA ALA A 224 -7.65 -6.29 -11.98
C ALA A 224 -9.16 -6.57 -11.88
N GLY A 225 -9.67 -6.95 -10.71
CA GLY A 225 -11.09 -7.19 -10.49
C GLY A 225 -11.94 -5.94 -10.70
N ARG A 226 -11.46 -4.78 -10.23
CA ARG A 226 -12.17 -3.51 -10.44
C ARG A 226 -12.16 -3.08 -11.91
N ILE A 227 -11.05 -3.31 -12.61
CA ILE A 227 -10.98 -3.09 -14.06
C ILE A 227 -11.98 -3.99 -14.79
N MET A 228 -11.98 -5.30 -14.50
CA MET A 228 -12.93 -6.24 -15.10
C MET A 228 -14.40 -5.85 -14.87
N TYR A 229 -14.71 -5.31 -13.68
CA TYR A 229 -16.03 -4.77 -13.39
C TYR A 229 -16.37 -3.56 -14.27
N LEU A 230 -15.47 -2.56 -14.33
CA LEU A 230 -15.69 -1.35 -15.14
C LEU A 230 -15.81 -1.66 -16.64
N LEU A 231 -15.11 -2.69 -17.11
CA LEU A 231 -15.18 -3.17 -18.49
C LEU A 231 -16.42 -4.05 -18.78
N ASN A 232 -17.30 -4.25 -17.79
CA ASN A 232 -18.44 -5.16 -17.89
C ASN A 232 -18.06 -6.57 -18.38
N TYR A 233 -16.91 -7.08 -17.92
CA TYR A 233 -16.40 -8.37 -18.39
C TYR A 233 -17.27 -9.51 -17.87
N LYS A 234 -18.11 -10.05 -18.75
CA LYS A 234 -19.19 -10.99 -18.39
C LYS A 234 -18.75 -12.19 -17.52
N PRO A 235 -17.64 -12.91 -17.83
CA PRO A 235 -17.20 -14.01 -16.97
C PRO A 235 -16.93 -13.59 -15.53
N PHE A 236 -16.37 -12.38 -15.33
CA PHE A 236 -16.13 -11.83 -14.00
C PHE A 236 -17.44 -11.43 -13.30
N LEU A 237 -18.37 -10.81 -14.01
CA LEU A 237 -19.69 -10.47 -13.45
C LEU A 237 -20.49 -11.72 -13.04
N ASP A 238 -20.46 -12.77 -13.86
CA ASP A 238 -21.09 -14.06 -13.57
C ASP A 238 -20.46 -14.72 -12.33
N TYR A 239 -19.14 -14.65 -12.19
CA TYR A 239 -18.43 -15.08 -10.99
C TYR A 239 -18.87 -14.33 -9.74
N MET A 240 -18.93 -13.00 -9.81
CA MET A 240 -19.39 -12.19 -8.67
C MET A 240 -20.81 -12.54 -8.26
N LYS A 241 -21.71 -12.71 -9.23
CA LYS A 241 -23.10 -13.12 -8.99
C LYS A 241 -23.18 -14.50 -8.35
N LYS A 242 -22.42 -15.48 -8.85
CA LYS A 242 -22.35 -16.85 -8.29
C LYS A 242 -21.88 -16.84 -6.83
N ARG A 243 -20.97 -15.92 -6.47
CA ARG A 243 -20.42 -15.76 -5.13
C ARG A 243 -21.23 -14.82 -4.22
N SER A 244 -22.37 -14.29 -4.71
CA SER A 244 -23.19 -13.30 -4.01
C SER A 244 -22.39 -12.07 -3.55
N ILE A 245 -21.40 -11.65 -4.34
CA ILE A 245 -20.62 -10.44 -4.09
C ILE A 245 -21.47 -9.26 -4.56
N LEU A 246 -21.82 -8.38 -3.63
CA LEU A 246 -22.58 -7.17 -3.93
C LEU A 246 -21.71 -6.14 -4.65
N ASP A 247 -22.28 -5.38 -5.57
CA ASP A 247 -21.60 -4.26 -6.26
C ASP A 247 -21.00 -3.26 -5.27
N SER A 248 -21.68 -3.04 -4.14
CA SER A 248 -21.20 -2.20 -3.05
C SER A 248 -19.87 -2.65 -2.46
N HIS A 249 -19.46 -3.91 -2.65
CA HIS A 249 -18.20 -4.45 -2.16
C HIS A 249 -17.02 -4.26 -3.11
N ILE A 250 -17.25 -3.98 -4.40
CA ILE A 250 -16.19 -3.97 -5.44
C ILE A 250 -15.15 -2.87 -5.17
N PHE A 251 -15.63 -1.70 -4.77
CA PHE A 251 -14.77 -0.57 -4.41
C PHE A 251 -14.44 -0.52 -2.92
N THR A 252 -14.78 -1.55 -2.15
CA THR A 252 -14.32 -1.68 -0.76
C THR A 252 -12.92 -2.27 -0.74
N ILE A 253 -12.19 -1.98 0.34
CA ILE A 253 -10.82 -2.47 0.49
C ILE A 253 -10.74 -3.98 0.74
N ASP A 254 -11.81 -4.60 1.22
CA ASP A 254 -11.88 -6.04 1.48
C ASP A 254 -12.14 -6.86 0.22
N PHE A 255 -12.25 -6.22 -0.94
CA PHE A 255 -12.54 -6.88 -2.21
C PHE A 255 -11.56 -8.01 -2.53
N TYR A 256 -10.26 -7.86 -2.22
CA TYR A 256 -9.25 -8.90 -2.46
C TYR A 256 -9.58 -10.25 -1.78
N LYS A 257 -10.30 -10.23 -0.65
CA LYS A 257 -10.70 -11.45 0.08
C LYS A 257 -11.63 -12.32 -0.74
N TYR A 258 -12.33 -11.74 -1.71
CA TYR A 258 -13.25 -12.43 -2.60
C TYR A 258 -12.59 -12.91 -3.90
N LEU A 259 -11.32 -12.55 -4.12
CA LEU A 259 -10.59 -12.78 -5.37
C LEU A 259 -9.49 -13.87 -5.23
N SER A 260 -9.48 -14.63 -4.14
CA SER A 260 -8.45 -15.65 -3.88
C SER A 260 -8.82 -17.06 -4.37
N SER A 261 -9.82 -17.21 -5.24
CA SER A 261 -10.30 -18.53 -5.69
C SER A 261 -9.67 -18.94 -7.03
N PHE A 262 -9.55 -20.26 -7.27
CA PHE A 262 -9.08 -20.81 -8.55
C PHE A 262 -9.95 -20.37 -9.73
N GLU A 263 -11.27 -20.28 -9.52
CA GLU A 263 -12.23 -19.79 -10.52
C GLU A 263 -11.92 -18.36 -10.98
N TYR A 264 -11.43 -17.52 -10.07
CA TYR A 264 -11.02 -16.15 -10.43
C TYR A 264 -9.76 -16.15 -11.31
N MET A 265 -8.80 -17.03 -11.04
CA MET A 265 -7.57 -17.16 -11.86
C MET A 265 -7.90 -17.57 -13.30
N GLU A 266 -8.80 -18.52 -13.49
CA GLU A 266 -9.24 -18.95 -14.83
C GLU A 266 -9.94 -17.82 -15.60
N ILE A 267 -10.71 -16.98 -14.92
CA ILE A 267 -11.36 -15.79 -15.53
C ILE A 267 -10.31 -14.75 -15.96
N GLN A 268 -9.26 -14.57 -15.17
CA GLN A 268 -8.16 -13.65 -15.46
C GLN A 268 -7.35 -14.06 -16.70
N ASP A 269 -7.04 -15.34 -16.84
CA ASP A 269 -6.29 -15.88 -17.98
C ASP A 269 -7.06 -15.67 -19.29
N ASN A 270 -8.36 -15.92 -19.26
CA ASN A 270 -9.24 -15.72 -20.41
C ASN A 270 -9.30 -14.25 -20.87
N LEU A 271 -9.34 -13.28 -19.94
CA LEU A 271 -9.32 -11.87 -20.33
C LEU A 271 -7.97 -11.49 -20.94
N SER A 272 -6.86 -11.92 -20.34
CA SER A 272 -5.51 -11.66 -20.85
C SER A 272 -5.35 -12.17 -22.30
N GLU A 273 -5.92 -13.33 -22.62
CA GLU A 273 -5.94 -13.86 -23.99
C GLU A 273 -6.78 -12.96 -24.93
N VAL A 274 -7.95 -12.50 -24.49
CA VAL A 274 -8.81 -11.58 -25.27
C VAL A 274 -8.10 -10.26 -25.57
N VAL A 275 -7.42 -9.66 -24.58
CA VAL A 275 -6.68 -8.41 -24.79
C VAL A 275 -5.53 -8.62 -25.77
N SER A 276 -4.80 -9.73 -25.66
CA SER A 276 -3.71 -10.07 -26.58
C SER A 276 -4.16 -10.21 -28.04
N LYS A 277 -5.40 -10.71 -28.28
CA LYS A 277 -6.00 -10.84 -29.61
C LYS A 277 -6.45 -9.49 -30.18
N ARG A 278 -6.95 -8.57 -29.34
CA ARG A 278 -7.35 -7.22 -29.79
C ARG A 278 -6.16 -6.40 -30.30
N ARG A 279 -4.95 -6.60 -29.78
CA ARG A 279 -3.71 -5.92 -30.23
C ARG A 279 -3.21 -6.33 -31.62
N LYS A 280 -3.65 -7.47 -32.15
CA LYS A 280 -3.22 -8.00 -33.46
C LYS A 280 -4.11 -7.56 -34.62
N LYS A 281 -5.14 -6.76 -34.34
CA LYS A 281 -6.05 -6.15 -35.32
C LYS A 281 -5.75 -4.68 -35.44
#